data_AF-A0A1H6WXH6-F1
#
_entry.id   AF-A0A1H6WXH6-F1
#
_cell.length_a   1.000
_cell.length_b   1.000
_cell.length_c   1.000
_cell.angle_alpha   90.00
_cell.angle_beta   90.00
_cell.angle_gamma   90.00
#
_symmetry.space_group_name_H-M   'P 1'
#
loop_
_entity.id
_entity.type
_entity.pdbx_description
1 polymer ?
#
loop_
_entity_poly.entity_id
_entity_poly.type
_entity_poly.pdbx_seq_one_letter_code
_entity_poly.pdbx_strand_id
1 'polypeptide(L)'
;MKRIFKGMISLVLAAGLLVACGEEETPNNFVSISGIPATAVIQAGETVGPVTASVSAPDGLASLIIRRDGSTIETVNFNGETSASHEFSYTSTEADANGNIVFEFVATDSNGDSQTVTHVLTVGEAPSVIRVADNITADQTWETGKTYVLGGRITVTSGTELTIQPGVVVKGEAGSGANATALLIARGATINAVGSPTQPIIFTSVADEIEPGMIESPNLDPNLNGLWGGLLILGNAPASLAGGVGEVQIEGIPPSDTNGLYGGNDPDDNSGMLKWVSIRHGGANIGEGNEINGLTLGGVGSLTEIENIEVVGNEDDGIEWFGGSVNVKNAIIWSGADDALDTDQAWSGTLDNFIVVCGPNTDHALEIDGPEGSLNGAHTLRNGTIIGSDAAELGDFRDGARGTFENIYFAGFPNPADEDTEGRGDLSLSGEVDEDGNPIGNKSLDNFTNGILNFSNLEVTLAPGTMLSTIFKSGTHVHASEVALHENTVGADKTAFEGWSWAAVSGGLDDLK
;
A
#
# COMPACT_ATOMS: atom_id res chain seq x y z
N MET A 1 67.32 91.62 9.88
CA MET A 1 68.64 91.04 10.21
C MET A 1 68.80 89.77 9.38
N LYS A 2 69.83 89.71 8.54
CA LYS A 2 70.25 88.61 7.63
C LYS A 2 69.28 88.22 6.49
N ARG A 3 69.70 87.91 5.26
CA ARG A 3 70.73 88.39 4.31
C ARG A 3 70.65 87.38 3.13
N ILE A 4 70.36 87.89 1.92
CA ILE A 4 70.99 87.58 0.61
C ILE A 4 70.80 86.13 0.06
N PHE A 5 70.68 85.83 -1.25
CA PHE A 5 71.36 86.38 -2.43
C PHE A 5 70.78 85.77 -3.74
N LYS A 6 70.84 86.56 -4.83
CA LYS A 6 71.10 86.22 -6.26
C LYS A 6 70.20 85.18 -6.97
N GLY A 7 69.82 85.33 -8.24
CA GLY A 7 70.18 86.27 -9.29
C GLY A 7 69.83 85.66 -10.66
N MET A 8 69.11 86.42 -11.48
CA MET A 8 69.14 86.56 -12.95
C MET A 8 69.56 85.38 -13.85
N ILE A 9 68.74 85.02 -14.85
CA ILE A 9 69.09 84.85 -16.28
C ILE A 9 67.80 84.64 -17.11
N SER A 10 67.69 85.41 -18.20
CA SER A 10 66.65 85.36 -19.23
C SER A 10 66.82 84.19 -20.21
N LEU A 11 65.74 83.62 -20.75
CA LEU A 11 65.66 83.22 -22.17
C LEU A 11 64.22 83.00 -22.66
N VAL A 12 63.98 83.43 -23.89
CA VAL A 12 62.75 83.42 -24.70
C VAL A 12 62.44 82.03 -25.25
N LEU A 13 61.17 81.58 -25.27
CA LEU A 13 60.60 80.82 -26.41
C LEU A 13 59.07 80.75 -26.36
N ALA A 14 58.48 80.80 -27.56
CA ALA A 14 57.06 80.86 -27.86
C ALA A 14 56.41 79.48 -28.05
N ALA A 15 55.07 79.53 -28.11
CA ALA A 15 54.15 78.60 -28.79
C ALA A 15 53.56 77.43 -28.00
N GLY A 16 52.24 77.28 -28.17
CA GLY A 16 51.50 76.05 -27.92
C GLY A 16 50.27 76.22 -27.05
N LEU A 17 49.14 76.66 -27.64
CA LEU A 17 47.83 76.27 -27.12
C LEU A 17 47.75 74.74 -27.26
N LEU A 18 47.82 74.03 -26.14
CA LEU A 18 47.40 72.65 -26.04
C LEU A 18 46.01 72.65 -25.39
N VAL A 19 45.00 72.45 -26.23
CA VAL A 19 43.70 71.95 -25.78
C VAL A 19 43.95 70.55 -25.25
N ALA A 20 43.91 70.40 -23.93
CA ALA A 20 43.79 69.10 -23.31
C ALA A 20 42.36 68.62 -23.58
N CYS A 21 42.18 67.65 -24.47
CA CYS A 21 41.03 66.76 -24.38
C CYS A 21 41.18 66.04 -23.06
N GLY A 22 40.40 66.45 -22.04
CA GLY A 22 40.03 65.50 -21.01
C GLY A 22 39.19 64.44 -21.69
N GLU A 23 39.61 63.18 -21.64
CA GLU A 23 38.67 62.09 -21.85
C GLU A 23 37.54 62.34 -20.84
N GLU A 24 36.32 62.61 -21.35
CA GLU A 24 35.14 62.53 -20.50
C GLU A 24 35.10 61.09 -20.01
N GLU A 25 35.41 60.87 -18.74
CA GLU A 25 35.05 59.62 -18.09
C GLU A 25 33.55 59.49 -18.25
N THR A 26 33.13 58.57 -19.12
CA THR A 26 31.73 58.16 -19.22
C THR A 26 31.28 57.80 -17.81
N PRO A 27 30.17 58.38 -17.30
CA PRO A 27 29.72 58.08 -15.96
C PRO A 27 29.62 56.56 -15.78
N ASN A 28 30.37 56.00 -14.82
CA ASN A 28 30.23 54.59 -14.46
C ASN A 28 28.77 54.39 -14.01
N ASN A 29 27.99 53.74 -14.87
CA ASN A 29 26.58 53.50 -14.63
C ASN A 29 26.42 52.08 -14.07
N PHE A 30 25.97 52.00 -12.82
CA PHE A 30 25.87 50.73 -12.11
C PHE A 30 24.94 49.70 -12.77
N VAL A 31 25.35 48.43 -12.70
CA VAL A 31 24.48 47.27 -12.97
C VAL A 31 23.44 47.14 -11.86
N SER A 32 22.19 46.87 -12.24
CA SER A 32 21.11 46.57 -11.28
C SER A 32 20.36 45.28 -11.60
N ILE A 33 20.01 44.54 -10.57
CA ILE A 33 19.20 43.33 -10.57
C ILE A 33 18.01 43.57 -9.64
N SER A 34 16.81 43.20 -10.08
CA SER A 34 15.57 43.28 -9.30
C SER A 34 14.64 42.10 -9.63
N GLY A 35 13.53 41.97 -8.90
CA GLY A 35 12.55 40.90 -9.12
C GLY A 35 12.88 39.56 -8.46
N ILE A 36 14.05 39.43 -7.84
CA ILE A 36 14.44 38.27 -7.02
C ILE A 36 14.13 38.56 -5.53
N PRO A 37 13.26 37.78 -4.88
CA PRO A 37 13.02 37.91 -3.45
C PRO A 37 14.27 37.50 -2.66
N ALA A 38 14.56 38.16 -1.53
CA ALA A 38 15.73 37.82 -0.72
C ALA A 38 15.67 36.42 -0.10
N THR A 39 14.46 35.94 0.21
CA THR A 39 14.22 34.63 0.81
C THR A 39 12.98 33.96 0.23
N ALA A 40 12.95 32.63 0.20
CA ALA A 40 11.74 31.83 0.06
C ALA A 40 11.81 30.62 1.00
N VAL A 41 10.65 30.04 1.28
CA VAL A 41 10.53 28.80 2.05
C VAL A 41 9.65 27.84 1.26
N ILE A 42 10.12 26.61 1.09
CA ILE A 42 9.39 25.50 0.46
C ILE A 42 9.64 24.22 1.27
N GLN A 43 8.81 23.19 1.14
CA GLN A 43 9.14 21.85 1.63
C GLN A 43 10.05 21.11 0.64
N ALA A 44 10.76 20.07 1.09
CA ALA A 44 11.59 19.30 0.19
C ALA A 44 10.72 18.62 -0.90
N GLY A 45 11.15 18.69 -2.16
CA GLY A 45 10.38 18.21 -3.32
C GLY A 45 9.50 19.28 -3.98
N GLU A 46 9.25 20.41 -3.32
CA GLU A 46 8.50 21.53 -3.92
C GLU A 46 9.39 22.38 -4.85
N THR A 47 8.75 23.20 -5.68
CA THR A 47 9.42 24.14 -6.59
C THR A 47 9.26 25.58 -6.11
N VAL A 48 10.38 26.30 -5.97
CA VAL A 48 10.35 27.76 -5.88
C VAL A 48 10.36 28.36 -7.29
N GLY A 49 9.48 29.33 -7.54
CA GLY A 49 9.44 30.10 -8.79
C GLY A 49 8.23 29.82 -9.69
N PRO A 50 8.22 30.37 -10.92
CA PRO A 50 9.29 31.20 -11.48
C PRO A 50 9.41 32.56 -10.78
N VAL A 51 10.64 32.94 -10.45
CA VAL A 51 10.99 34.33 -10.11
C VAL A 51 11.69 34.96 -11.31
N THR A 52 11.39 36.22 -11.59
CA THR A 52 11.95 36.92 -12.75
C THR A 52 13.09 37.84 -12.31
N ALA A 53 14.33 37.50 -12.68
CA ALA A 53 15.47 38.39 -12.56
C ALA A 53 15.39 39.46 -13.66
N SER A 54 15.04 40.70 -13.31
CA SER A 54 15.15 41.84 -14.22
C SER A 54 16.48 42.53 -14.02
N VAL A 55 17.33 42.49 -15.05
CA VAL A 55 18.69 43.05 -15.05
C VAL A 55 18.78 44.26 -15.96
N SER A 56 19.53 45.29 -15.57
CA SER A 56 19.82 46.44 -16.43
C SER A 56 21.22 46.99 -16.21
N ALA A 57 21.86 47.37 -17.30
CA ALA A 57 23.16 48.03 -17.34
C ALA A 57 23.16 49.02 -18.51
N PRO A 58 23.19 50.35 -18.26
CA PRO A 58 23.18 51.35 -19.34
C PRO A 58 24.33 51.22 -20.35
N ASP A 59 25.47 50.68 -19.91
CA ASP A 59 26.67 50.47 -20.73
C ASP A 59 26.65 49.12 -21.48
N GLY A 60 25.54 48.38 -21.39
CA GLY A 60 25.28 47.12 -22.08
C GLY A 60 25.65 45.89 -21.25
N LEU A 61 24.71 44.96 -21.10
CA LEU A 61 24.89 43.73 -20.34
C LEU A 61 25.85 42.76 -21.06
N ALA A 62 26.67 42.05 -20.29
CA ALA A 62 27.53 40.97 -20.78
C ALA A 62 27.04 39.59 -20.33
N SER A 63 26.70 39.41 -19.05
CA SER A 63 26.21 38.12 -18.56
C SER A 63 25.33 38.21 -17.31
N LEU A 64 24.53 37.17 -17.08
CA LEU A 64 23.92 36.82 -15.81
C LEU A 64 24.35 35.39 -15.44
N ILE A 65 25.04 35.24 -14.32
CA ILE A 65 25.46 33.95 -13.79
C ILE A 65 24.60 33.62 -12.57
N ILE A 66 24.04 32.42 -12.54
CA ILE A 66 23.32 31.90 -11.37
C ILE A 66 24.20 30.83 -10.71
N ARG A 67 24.44 30.98 -9.42
CA ARG A 67 25.16 30.00 -8.61
C ARG A 67 24.24 29.38 -7.56
N ARG A 68 24.50 28.11 -7.24
CA ARG A 68 23.95 27.39 -6.09
C ARG A 68 25.09 27.04 -5.16
N ASP A 69 25.05 27.54 -3.94
CA ASP A 69 26.08 27.33 -2.91
C ASP A 69 27.51 27.56 -3.44
N GLY A 70 27.68 28.66 -4.19
CA GLY A 70 28.94 29.07 -4.80
C GLY A 70 29.31 28.38 -6.12
N SER A 71 28.58 27.34 -6.54
CA SER A 71 28.82 26.63 -7.80
C SER A 71 27.92 27.18 -8.91
N THR A 72 28.48 27.56 -10.07
CA THR A 72 27.69 28.02 -11.22
C THR A 72 26.80 26.89 -11.74
N ILE A 73 25.49 27.17 -11.81
CA ILE A 73 24.48 26.27 -12.36
C ILE A 73 23.94 26.75 -13.71
N GLU A 74 24.01 28.05 -13.98
CA GLU A 74 23.57 28.64 -15.24
C GLU A 74 24.39 29.89 -15.59
N THR A 75 24.64 30.07 -16.89
CA THR A 75 25.23 31.30 -17.45
C THR A 75 24.41 31.75 -18.64
N VAL A 76 23.82 32.94 -18.54
CA VAL A 76 23.14 33.63 -19.62
C VAL A 76 24.09 34.69 -20.17
N ASN A 77 24.33 34.67 -21.49
CA ASN A 77 25.17 35.68 -22.16
C ASN A 77 24.29 36.71 -22.86
N PHE A 78 24.69 37.96 -22.76
CA PHE A 78 24.04 39.11 -23.40
C PHE A 78 24.98 39.71 -24.45
N ASN A 79 24.43 40.47 -25.39
CA ASN A 79 25.13 41.09 -26.50
C ASN A 79 25.10 42.63 -26.40
N GLY A 80 25.19 43.16 -25.17
CA GLY A 80 25.19 44.59 -24.90
C GLY A 80 23.80 45.22 -24.79
N GLU A 81 22.73 44.44 -24.62
CA GLU A 81 21.40 44.98 -24.33
C GLU A 81 21.43 45.78 -23.02
N THR A 82 20.69 46.89 -22.95
CA THR A 82 20.69 47.73 -21.74
C THR A 82 19.81 47.18 -20.61
N SER A 83 18.93 46.23 -20.93
CA SER A 83 18.10 45.52 -19.97
C SER A 83 17.66 44.16 -20.51
N ALA A 84 17.50 43.18 -19.62
CA ALA A 84 16.95 41.87 -19.94
C ALA A 84 16.14 41.32 -18.75
N SER A 85 15.42 40.23 -18.97
CA SER A 85 14.78 39.47 -17.89
C SER A 85 15.00 37.98 -18.10
N HIS A 86 15.16 37.26 -16.99
CA HIS A 86 15.40 35.82 -16.98
C HIS A 86 14.54 35.17 -15.90
N GLU A 87 13.81 34.11 -16.23
CA GLU A 87 13.03 33.37 -15.25
C GLU A 87 13.90 32.28 -14.61
N PHE A 88 13.76 32.14 -13.30
CA PHE A 88 14.44 31.13 -12.52
C PHE A 88 13.43 30.35 -11.68
N SER A 89 13.52 29.03 -11.73
CA SER A 89 12.81 28.11 -10.86
C SER A 89 13.78 27.04 -10.36
N TYR A 90 13.52 26.51 -9.17
CA TYR A 90 14.27 25.39 -8.62
C TYR A 90 13.35 24.43 -7.86
N THR A 91 13.38 23.16 -8.24
CA THR A 91 12.72 22.08 -7.51
C THR A 91 13.72 21.48 -6.52
N SER A 92 13.40 21.55 -5.22
CA SER A 92 14.25 20.97 -4.18
C SER A 92 14.21 19.45 -4.20
N THR A 93 15.25 18.84 -3.62
CA THR A 93 15.40 17.39 -3.44
C THR A 93 15.36 17.04 -1.96
N GLU A 94 15.22 15.76 -1.61
CA GLU A 94 15.32 15.34 -0.20
C GLU A 94 16.69 15.65 0.42
N ALA A 95 17.75 15.66 -0.38
CA ALA A 95 19.08 16.05 0.09
C ALA A 95 19.17 17.53 0.51
N ASP A 96 18.20 18.35 0.07
CA ASP A 96 18.08 19.75 0.47
C ASP A 96 17.30 19.94 1.78
N ALA A 97 16.60 18.90 2.25
CA ALA A 97 15.69 18.99 3.40
C ALA A 97 16.41 19.48 4.66
N ASN A 98 15.68 20.23 5.50
CA ASN A 98 16.20 20.85 6.72
C ASN A 98 17.42 21.77 6.50
N GLY A 99 17.52 22.33 5.29
CA GLY A 99 18.67 23.08 4.82
C GLY A 99 18.32 24.48 4.31
N ASN A 100 19.37 25.25 4.07
CA ASN A 100 19.28 26.50 3.31
C ASN A 100 20.15 26.36 2.07
N ILE A 101 19.56 26.63 0.91
CA ILE A 101 20.29 26.74 -0.36
C ILE A 101 20.48 28.22 -0.66
N VAL A 102 21.70 28.62 -1.00
CA VAL A 102 22.00 30.01 -1.37
C VAL A 102 22.12 30.10 -2.88
N PHE A 103 21.19 30.81 -3.50
CA PHE A 103 21.28 31.19 -4.91
C PHE A 103 21.88 32.60 -5.03
N GLU A 104 22.89 32.75 -5.88
CA GLU A 104 23.50 34.05 -6.19
C GLU A 104 23.27 34.38 -7.66
N PHE A 105 22.65 35.53 -7.93
CA PHE A 105 22.46 36.09 -9.25
C PHE A 105 23.51 37.18 -9.47
N VAL A 106 24.45 36.95 -10.38
CA VAL A 106 25.56 37.85 -10.66
C VAL A 106 25.40 38.41 -12.08
N ALA A 107 24.95 39.65 -12.19
CA ALA A 107 24.87 40.35 -13.47
C ALA A 107 26.16 41.15 -13.68
N THR A 108 26.76 41.05 -14.86
CA THR A 108 27.97 41.77 -15.26
C THR A 108 27.72 42.51 -16.55
N ASP A 109 28.18 43.75 -16.66
CA ASP A 109 28.10 44.54 -17.89
C ASP A 109 29.34 44.39 -18.79
N SER A 110 29.36 45.13 -19.89
CA SER A 110 30.42 45.09 -20.90
C SER A 110 31.73 45.74 -20.45
N ASN A 111 31.70 46.58 -19.40
CA ASN A 111 32.88 47.25 -18.87
C ASN A 111 33.53 46.46 -17.69
N GLY A 112 32.80 45.48 -17.15
CA GLY A 112 33.24 44.58 -16.08
C GLY A 112 32.62 44.88 -14.71
N ASP A 113 31.77 45.90 -14.60
CA ASP A 113 31.01 46.18 -13.39
C ASP A 113 29.97 45.08 -13.16
N SER A 114 29.75 44.73 -11.88
CA SER A 114 28.83 43.67 -11.52
C SER A 114 28.02 43.97 -10.28
N GLN A 115 26.82 43.38 -10.21
CA GLN A 115 26.01 43.32 -9.01
C GLN A 115 25.69 41.86 -8.69
N THR A 116 25.63 41.54 -7.40
CA THR A 116 25.13 40.25 -6.91
C THR A 116 23.87 40.47 -6.08
N VAL A 117 22.83 39.69 -6.37
CA VAL A 117 21.65 39.55 -5.52
C VAL A 117 21.56 38.11 -5.03
N THR A 118 21.34 37.96 -3.73
CA THR A 118 21.23 36.65 -3.09
C THR A 118 19.77 36.30 -2.86
N HIS A 119 19.41 35.06 -3.14
CA HIS A 119 18.15 34.42 -2.80
C HIS A 119 18.45 33.23 -1.88
N VAL A 120 18.02 33.29 -0.62
CA VAL A 120 18.16 32.17 0.32
C VAL A 120 16.86 31.37 0.31
N LEU A 121 16.94 30.13 -0.17
CA LEU A 121 15.83 29.18 -0.14
C LEU A 121 15.97 28.29 1.10
N THR A 122 15.07 28.45 2.06
CA THR A 122 14.95 27.51 3.18
C THR A 122 14.08 26.34 2.73
N VAL A 123 14.61 25.13 2.84
CA VAL A 123 13.90 23.90 2.51
C VAL A 123 13.53 23.19 3.81
N GLY A 124 12.23 22.97 3.99
CA GLY A 124 11.67 22.28 5.14
C GLY A 124 11.98 20.77 5.15
N GLU A 125 11.24 20.03 5.97
CA GLU A 125 11.39 18.57 6.06
C GLU A 125 10.94 17.89 4.76
N ALA A 126 11.41 16.67 4.54
CA ALA A 126 10.87 15.83 3.47
C ALA A 126 9.44 15.40 3.83
N PRO A 127 8.50 15.34 2.86
CA PRO A 127 7.15 14.92 3.13
C PRO A 127 7.15 13.47 3.67
N SER A 128 6.64 13.30 4.88
CA SER A 128 6.41 11.98 5.48
C SER A 128 5.07 11.38 5.06
N VAL A 129 4.16 12.18 4.50
CA VAL A 129 2.85 11.75 4.01
C VAL A 129 2.72 12.09 2.52
N ILE A 130 2.47 11.09 1.68
CA ILE A 130 2.40 11.23 0.23
C ILE A 130 1.03 10.74 -0.25
N ARG A 131 0.24 11.63 -0.87
CA ARG A 131 -1.04 11.24 -1.48
C ARG A 131 -0.82 10.65 -2.87
N VAL A 132 -1.32 9.44 -3.12
CA VAL A 132 -1.31 8.75 -4.40
C VAL A 132 -2.70 8.90 -5.02
N ALA A 133 -2.80 9.73 -6.05
CA ALA A 133 -4.09 10.12 -6.65
C ALA A 133 -4.39 9.43 -7.99
N ASP A 134 -3.36 8.87 -8.64
CA ASP A 134 -3.42 8.31 -9.97
C ASP A 134 -2.89 6.87 -9.96
N ASN A 135 -3.29 6.08 -10.96
CA ASN A 135 -2.76 4.74 -11.17
C ASN A 135 -1.25 4.74 -11.38
N ILE A 136 -0.60 3.67 -10.92
CA ILE A 136 0.84 3.46 -11.04
C ILE A 136 1.10 2.82 -12.40
N THR A 137 1.65 3.62 -13.33
CA THR A 137 1.92 3.24 -14.73
C THR A 137 3.41 3.11 -15.05
N ALA A 138 4.27 3.15 -14.04
CA ALA A 138 5.69 2.89 -14.12
C ALA A 138 6.17 2.41 -12.75
N ASP A 139 7.29 1.70 -12.72
CA ASP A 139 7.85 1.17 -11.47
C ASP A 139 8.00 2.27 -10.42
N GLN A 140 7.51 1.99 -9.22
CA GLN A 140 7.55 2.93 -8.10
C GLN A 140 8.06 2.23 -6.84
N THR A 141 8.80 2.98 -6.03
CA THR A 141 9.20 2.55 -4.69
C THR A 141 8.53 3.44 -3.65
N TRP A 142 7.87 2.81 -2.68
CA TRP A 142 7.38 3.45 -1.47
C TRP A 142 8.38 3.23 -0.34
N GLU A 143 8.86 4.33 0.24
CA GLU A 143 10.07 4.35 1.06
C GLU A 143 9.76 4.25 2.56
N THR A 144 10.66 3.59 3.29
CA THR A 144 10.52 3.38 4.75
C THR A 144 10.38 4.71 5.49
N GLY A 145 9.62 4.71 6.60
CA GLY A 145 9.39 5.90 7.41
C GLY A 145 8.37 6.89 6.83
N LYS A 146 7.68 6.52 5.74
CA LYS A 146 6.63 7.33 5.12
C LYS A 146 5.27 6.66 5.18
N THR A 147 4.24 7.49 5.08
CA THR A 147 2.84 7.11 4.91
C THR A 147 2.38 7.46 3.50
N TYR A 148 1.80 6.48 2.80
CA TYR A 148 1.21 6.68 1.47
C TYR A 148 -0.31 6.66 1.58
N VAL A 149 -0.98 7.71 1.13
CA VAL A 149 -2.44 7.87 1.22
C VAL A 149 -3.07 7.65 -0.15
N LEU A 150 -3.80 6.56 -0.34
CA LEU A 150 -4.56 6.27 -1.55
C LEU A 150 -5.75 7.22 -1.64
N GLY A 151 -5.81 7.99 -2.73
CA GLY A 151 -6.86 8.98 -2.96
C GLY A 151 -8.17 8.44 -3.56
N GLY A 152 -8.29 7.12 -3.65
CA GLY A 152 -9.35 6.37 -4.32
C GLY A 152 -8.84 4.97 -4.69
N ARG A 153 -9.53 4.26 -5.59
CA ARG A 153 -8.99 3.01 -6.13
C ARG A 153 -7.74 3.28 -6.97
N ILE A 154 -6.58 2.84 -6.48
CA ILE A 154 -5.29 2.96 -7.17
C ILE A 154 -4.90 1.61 -7.74
N THR A 155 -4.62 1.57 -9.03
CA THR A 155 -4.19 0.37 -9.72
C THR A 155 -2.70 0.42 -10.05
N VAL A 156 -1.97 -0.65 -9.73
CA VAL A 156 -0.66 -0.95 -10.31
C VAL A 156 -0.91 -1.67 -11.63
N THR A 157 -0.60 -1.00 -12.73
CA THR A 157 -1.01 -1.45 -14.06
C THR A 157 -0.04 -2.48 -14.65
N SER A 158 -0.53 -3.28 -15.59
CA SER A 158 0.23 -4.37 -16.21
C SER A 158 1.61 -3.93 -16.72
N GLY A 159 2.64 -4.74 -16.46
CA GLY A 159 4.02 -4.47 -16.85
C GLY A 159 4.79 -3.51 -15.93
N THR A 160 4.27 -3.24 -14.72
CA THR A 160 4.90 -2.36 -13.73
C THR A 160 5.02 -3.07 -12.37
N GLU A 161 6.01 -2.65 -11.59
CA GLU A 161 6.24 -3.12 -10.22
C GLU A 161 6.03 -2.01 -9.19
N LEU A 162 5.27 -2.31 -8.14
CA LEU A 162 5.24 -1.51 -6.92
C LEU A 162 6.09 -2.17 -5.83
N THR A 163 7.23 -1.56 -5.49
CA THR A 163 8.02 -1.96 -4.32
C THR A 163 7.62 -1.14 -3.10
N ILE A 164 7.29 -1.80 -1.98
CA ILE A 164 6.98 -1.17 -0.70
C ILE A 164 8.04 -1.60 0.32
N GLN A 165 8.82 -0.66 0.82
CA GLN A 165 9.87 -0.93 1.79
C GLN A 165 9.30 -1.26 3.19
N PRO A 166 10.07 -1.97 4.05
CA PRO A 166 9.64 -2.29 5.41
C PRO A 166 9.16 -1.07 6.21
N GLY A 167 8.13 -1.24 7.04
CA GLY A 167 7.64 -0.20 7.95
C GLY A 167 6.83 0.92 7.29
N VAL A 168 6.55 0.84 5.99
CA VAL A 168 5.62 1.76 5.32
C VAL A 168 4.21 1.57 5.85
N VAL A 169 3.51 2.68 6.06
CA VAL A 169 2.07 2.69 6.31
C VAL A 169 1.36 3.15 5.04
N VAL A 170 0.36 2.40 4.60
CA VAL A 170 -0.50 2.74 3.46
C VAL A 170 -1.90 2.98 4.01
N LYS A 171 -2.50 4.14 3.71
CA LYS A 171 -3.82 4.53 4.20
C LYS A 171 -4.79 4.75 3.05
N GLY A 172 -5.99 4.18 3.11
CA GLY A 172 -7.07 4.53 2.19
C GLY A 172 -7.86 5.74 2.66
N GLU A 173 -8.09 6.73 1.78
CA GLU A 173 -9.13 7.75 2.01
C GLU A 173 -10.52 7.12 2.10
N ALA A 174 -11.43 7.76 2.82
CA ALA A 174 -12.81 7.29 2.92
C ALA A 174 -13.47 7.18 1.54
N GLY A 175 -14.10 6.04 1.27
CA GLY A 175 -14.86 5.75 0.07
C GLY A 175 -15.85 4.62 0.36
N SER A 176 -16.91 4.50 -0.43
CA SER A 176 -17.95 3.48 -0.22
C SER A 176 -18.49 2.95 -1.54
N GLY A 177 -19.00 1.72 -1.54
CA GLY A 177 -19.51 1.05 -2.74
C GLY A 177 -18.49 1.08 -3.87
N ALA A 178 -18.92 1.37 -5.10
CA ALA A 178 -18.05 1.40 -6.28
C ALA A 178 -16.90 2.44 -6.23
N ASN A 179 -16.92 3.37 -5.26
CA ASN A 179 -15.87 4.36 -5.00
C ASN A 179 -15.02 4.01 -3.78
N ALA A 180 -15.12 2.80 -3.23
CA ALA A 180 -14.25 2.33 -2.16
C ALA A 180 -12.78 2.49 -2.58
N THR A 181 -11.99 3.05 -1.67
CA THR A 181 -10.55 3.22 -1.86
C THR A 181 -9.87 1.88 -1.67
N ALA A 182 -9.16 1.39 -2.68
CA ALA A 182 -8.48 0.10 -2.63
C ALA A 182 -7.15 0.17 -3.37
N LEU A 183 -6.24 -0.76 -3.07
CA LEU A 183 -5.05 -1.00 -3.90
C LEU A 183 -5.28 -2.25 -4.74
N LEU A 184 -5.21 -2.09 -6.06
CA LEU A 184 -5.41 -3.17 -7.02
C LEU A 184 -4.09 -3.45 -7.75
N ILE A 185 -3.58 -4.67 -7.63
CA ILE A 185 -2.47 -5.17 -8.45
C ILE A 185 -3.09 -5.89 -9.65
N ALA A 186 -3.09 -5.22 -10.80
CA ALA A 186 -3.69 -5.76 -12.01
C ALA A 186 -2.88 -6.92 -12.56
N ARG A 187 -3.53 -7.79 -13.32
CA ARG A 187 -2.89 -8.91 -14.00
C ARG A 187 -1.68 -8.49 -14.85
N GLY A 188 -0.54 -9.14 -14.59
CA GLY A 188 0.76 -8.82 -15.21
C GLY A 188 1.51 -7.65 -14.59
N ALA A 189 0.99 -7.04 -13.53
CA ALA A 189 1.75 -6.18 -12.61
C ALA A 189 2.30 -7.01 -11.45
N THR A 190 3.27 -6.45 -10.71
CA THR A 190 3.81 -7.10 -9.50
C THR A 190 3.83 -6.14 -8.31
N ILE A 191 3.70 -6.72 -7.11
CA ILE A 191 3.92 -6.03 -5.84
C ILE A 191 5.08 -6.70 -5.08
N ASN A 192 6.01 -5.90 -4.57
CA ASN A 192 7.09 -6.35 -3.70
C ASN A 192 6.97 -5.64 -2.35
N ALA A 193 6.10 -6.16 -1.49
CA ALA A 193 5.82 -5.64 -0.14
C ALA A 193 6.40 -6.58 0.91
N VAL A 194 7.70 -6.43 1.18
CA VAL A 194 8.45 -7.30 2.09
C VAL A 194 8.83 -6.50 3.33
N GLY A 195 7.98 -6.58 4.35
CA GLY A 195 8.22 -6.05 5.69
C GLY A 195 9.22 -6.91 6.49
N SER A 196 9.22 -6.72 7.80
CA SER A 196 9.97 -7.54 8.75
C SER A 196 9.24 -7.62 10.09
N PRO A 197 9.59 -8.56 10.99
CA PRO A 197 8.95 -8.64 12.30
C PRO A 197 8.98 -7.35 13.11
N THR A 198 10.00 -6.50 12.94
CA THR A 198 10.12 -5.22 13.65
C THR A 198 9.61 -4.01 12.85
N GLN A 199 9.33 -4.20 11.57
CA GLN A 199 8.87 -3.15 10.64
C GLN A 199 7.88 -3.77 9.64
N PRO A 200 6.71 -4.23 10.12
CA PRO A 200 5.68 -4.72 9.21
C PRO A 200 5.19 -3.60 8.30
N ILE A 201 4.70 -3.95 7.12
CA ILE A 201 3.98 -3.02 6.26
C ILE A 201 2.51 -3.04 6.67
N ILE A 202 1.92 -1.87 6.88
CA ILE A 202 0.55 -1.75 7.39
C ILE A 202 -0.33 -1.06 6.36
N PHE A 203 -1.37 -1.73 5.88
CA PHE A 203 -2.44 -1.16 5.09
C PHE A 203 -3.65 -0.91 6.00
N THR A 204 -4.18 0.31 6.00
CA THR A 204 -5.28 0.72 6.89
C THR A 204 -6.06 1.89 6.29
N SER A 205 -6.94 2.53 7.05
CA SER A 205 -7.67 3.75 6.68
C SER A 205 -6.98 5.03 7.18
N VAL A 206 -7.28 6.18 6.57
CA VAL A 206 -6.89 7.49 7.10
C VAL A 206 -7.48 7.80 8.48
N ALA A 207 -8.49 7.04 8.94
CA ALA A 207 -9.03 7.13 10.30
C ALA A 207 -8.08 6.54 11.37
N ASP A 208 -7.15 5.68 10.96
CA ASP A 208 -6.15 5.09 11.85
C ASP A 208 -5.01 6.10 12.07
N GLU A 209 -4.76 6.47 13.33
CA GLU A 209 -3.69 7.41 13.72
C GLU A 209 -2.33 6.70 13.82
N ILE A 210 -2.22 5.46 13.32
CA ILE A 210 -0.96 4.72 13.26
C ILE A 210 0.08 5.42 12.38
N GLU A 211 1.32 5.47 12.86
CA GLU A 211 2.46 6.08 12.16
C GLU A 211 3.56 5.04 11.90
N PRO A 212 4.44 5.26 10.89
CA PRO A 212 5.56 4.37 10.63
C PRO A 212 6.38 4.04 11.89
N GLY A 213 6.62 2.75 12.11
CA GLY A 213 7.32 2.23 13.29
C GLY A 213 6.41 1.81 14.45
N MET A 214 5.10 2.02 14.35
CA MET A 214 4.10 1.41 15.23
C MET A 214 3.65 0.04 14.72
N ILE A 215 3.08 -0.77 15.61
CA ILE A 215 2.46 -2.07 15.28
C ILE A 215 0.99 -2.06 15.71
N GLU A 216 0.71 -1.67 16.94
CA GLU A 216 -0.65 -1.53 17.48
C GLU A 216 -1.32 -0.24 16.95
N SER A 217 -2.59 -0.28 16.54
CA SER A 217 -3.32 0.95 16.26
C SER A 217 -3.48 1.75 17.56
N PRO A 218 -3.17 3.06 17.57
CA PRO A 218 -3.27 3.86 18.79
C PRO A 218 -4.71 4.28 19.13
N ASN A 219 -5.66 4.15 18.20
CA ASN A 219 -6.99 4.74 18.35
C ASN A 219 -8.16 3.88 17.84
N LEU A 220 -7.96 2.92 16.93
CA LEU A 220 -9.05 2.11 16.39
C LEU A 220 -9.23 0.80 17.17
N ASP A 221 -10.49 0.40 17.30
CA ASP A 221 -10.88 -0.90 17.85
C ASP A 221 -10.71 -1.99 16.78
N PRO A 222 -10.18 -3.17 17.10
CA PRO A 222 -9.96 -4.25 16.12
C PRO A 222 -11.25 -4.80 15.49
N ASN A 223 -12.43 -4.55 16.09
CA ASN A 223 -13.72 -4.94 15.50
C ASN A 223 -14.31 -3.88 14.56
N LEU A 224 -13.67 -2.70 14.45
CA LEU A 224 -14.11 -1.68 13.50
C LEU A 224 -13.72 -2.11 12.09
N ASN A 225 -14.63 -1.98 11.14
CA ASN A 225 -14.48 -2.48 9.78
C ASN A 225 -15.01 -1.47 8.74
N GLY A 226 -14.82 -1.78 7.44
CA GLY A 226 -15.45 -1.06 6.34
C GLY A 226 -14.93 0.35 6.10
N LEU A 227 -13.69 0.66 6.52
CA LEU A 227 -13.15 2.02 6.46
C LEU A 227 -12.41 2.33 5.15
N TRP A 228 -12.09 1.31 4.36
CA TRP A 228 -11.56 1.35 3.00
C TRP A 228 -11.74 -0.04 2.36
N GLY A 229 -11.53 -0.17 1.05
CA GLY A 229 -11.80 -1.40 0.30
C GLY A 229 -10.90 -2.58 0.70
N GLY A 230 -9.58 -2.43 0.64
CA GLY A 230 -8.65 -3.54 0.88
C GLY A 230 -7.58 -3.69 -0.21
N LEU A 231 -6.93 -4.85 -0.23
CA LEU A 231 -5.87 -5.18 -1.18
C LEU A 231 -6.31 -6.30 -2.11
N LEU A 232 -6.32 -6.03 -3.42
CA LEU A 232 -6.64 -7.01 -4.44
C LEU A 232 -5.40 -7.36 -5.25
N ILE A 233 -5.12 -8.65 -5.43
CA ILE A 233 -4.05 -9.16 -6.30
C ILE A 233 -4.66 -10.05 -7.35
N LEU A 234 -4.53 -9.65 -8.62
CA LEU A 234 -5.09 -10.37 -9.75
C LEU A 234 -3.96 -10.96 -10.60
N GLY A 235 -4.01 -12.27 -10.82
CA GLY A 235 -3.00 -13.02 -11.55
C GLY A 235 -3.52 -13.66 -12.85
N ASN A 236 -2.60 -14.35 -13.54
CA ASN A 236 -2.87 -15.10 -14.78
C ASN A 236 -3.11 -16.60 -14.56
N ALA A 237 -3.21 -17.07 -13.32
CA ALA A 237 -3.42 -18.48 -13.04
C ALA A 237 -4.87 -18.92 -13.34
N PRO A 238 -5.08 -20.20 -13.68
CA PRO A 238 -6.41 -20.71 -13.98
C PRO A 238 -7.37 -20.60 -12.79
N ALA A 239 -8.63 -20.28 -13.08
CA ALA A 239 -9.76 -20.36 -12.17
C ALA A 239 -10.89 -21.17 -12.82
N SER A 240 -11.76 -21.79 -12.03
CA SER A 240 -12.91 -22.53 -12.55
C SER A 240 -14.11 -21.62 -12.72
N LEU A 241 -14.14 -20.90 -13.83
CA LEU A 241 -15.12 -19.84 -14.09
C LEU A 241 -16.38 -20.37 -14.78
N ALA A 242 -17.53 -19.83 -14.38
CA ALA A 242 -18.81 -20.11 -15.02
C ALA A 242 -18.76 -19.96 -16.56
N GLY A 243 -19.37 -20.90 -17.29
CA GLY A 243 -19.35 -20.93 -18.75
C GLY A 243 -18.00 -21.34 -19.38
N GLY A 244 -16.98 -21.67 -18.57
CA GLY A 244 -15.68 -22.14 -19.05
C GLY A 244 -14.86 -21.05 -19.74
N VAL A 245 -15.05 -19.80 -19.32
CA VAL A 245 -14.24 -18.66 -19.78
C VAL A 245 -12.84 -18.70 -19.15
N GLY A 246 -11.87 -18.04 -19.78
CA GLY A 246 -10.48 -17.99 -19.28
C GLY A 246 -10.19 -16.83 -18.33
N GLU A 247 -11.09 -15.85 -18.26
CA GLU A 247 -10.98 -14.67 -17.40
C GLU A 247 -12.37 -14.11 -17.10
N VAL A 248 -12.52 -13.46 -15.95
CA VAL A 248 -13.73 -12.74 -15.55
C VAL A 248 -13.32 -11.49 -14.77
N GLN A 249 -14.27 -10.57 -14.59
CA GLN A 249 -14.12 -9.40 -13.75
C GLN A 249 -14.17 -9.83 -12.28
N ILE A 250 -13.18 -9.41 -11.48
CA ILE A 250 -13.23 -9.57 -10.03
C ILE A 250 -14.35 -8.72 -9.46
N GLU A 251 -14.96 -9.21 -8.40
CA GLU A 251 -15.94 -8.47 -7.62
C GLU A 251 -15.35 -7.17 -7.05
N GLY A 252 -16.24 -6.24 -6.75
CA GLY A 252 -15.87 -4.93 -6.23
C GLY A 252 -15.35 -3.94 -7.29
N ILE A 253 -14.91 -4.43 -8.47
CA ILE A 253 -14.34 -3.62 -9.53
C ILE A 253 -15.30 -3.48 -10.73
N PRO A 254 -15.68 -2.25 -11.13
CA PRO A 254 -16.61 -2.04 -12.24
C PRO A 254 -16.13 -2.71 -13.55
N PRO A 255 -17.02 -3.37 -14.33
CA PRO A 255 -16.65 -4.01 -15.59
C PRO A 255 -16.07 -3.08 -16.67
N SER A 256 -16.22 -1.76 -16.50
CA SER A 256 -15.58 -0.76 -17.37
C SER A 256 -14.08 -0.59 -17.11
N ASP A 257 -13.59 -1.06 -15.96
CA ASP A 257 -12.20 -1.02 -15.54
C ASP A 257 -11.54 -2.39 -15.78
N THR A 258 -10.96 -2.55 -16.96
CA THR A 258 -10.36 -3.82 -17.40
C THR A 258 -9.17 -4.27 -16.55
N ASN A 259 -8.67 -3.42 -15.65
CA ASN A 259 -7.63 -3.82 -14.70
C ASN A 259 -8.14 -4.81 -13.66
N GLY A 260 -9.46 -4.90 -13.46
CA GLY A 260 -10.09 -5.89 -12.57
C GLY A 260 -10.28 -7.28 -13.20
N LEU A 261 -9.73 -7.55 -14.38
CA LEU A 261 -9.76 -8.89 -14.96
C LEU A 261 -8.71 -9.79 -14.31
N TYR A 262 -9.12 -10.98 -13.89
CA TYR A 262 -8.24 -12.04 -13.39
C TYR A 262 -8.49 -13.36 -14.12
N GLY A 263 -7.64 -14.33 -13.87
CA GLY A 263 -7.68 -15.64 -14.50
C GLY A 263 -6.75 -15.72 -15.72
N GLY A 264 -6.54 -16.93 -16.20
CA GLY A 264 -5.70 -17.17 -17.37
C GLY A 264 -5.36 -18.65 -17.49
N ASN A 265 -4.16 -18.92 -17.98
CA ASN A 265 -3.69 -20.28 -18.24
C ASN A 265 -2.30 -20.57 -17.67
N ASP A 266 -1.76 -19.68 -16.84
CA ASP A 266 -0.42 -19.80 -16.28
C ASP A 266 -0.47 -20.10 -14.78
N PRO A 267 -0.52 -21.39 -14.37
CA PRO A 267 -0.55 -21.75 -12.95
C PRO A 267 0.74 -21.35 -12.20
N ASP A 268 1.80 -20.95 -12.91
CA ASP A 268 3.07 -20.50 -12.34
C ASP A 268 3.22 -18.96 -12.43
N ASP A 269 2.12 -18.23 -12.68
CA ASP A 269 2.12 -16.75 -12.65
C ASP A 269 2.72 -16.20 -11.35
N ASN A 270 3.41 -15.08 -11.45
CA ASN A 270 4.06 -14.42 -10.32
C ASN A 270 3.57 -12.98 -10.21
N SER A 271 2.71 -12.73 -9.22
CA SER A 271 2.20 -11.40 -8.88
C SER A 271 3.07 -10.68 -7.84
N GLY A 272 4.17 -11.31 -7.40
CA GLY A 272 5.19 -10.72 -6.53
C GLY A 272 5.28 -11.36 -5.13
N MET A 273 5.54 -10.53 -4.12
CA MET A 273 5.78 -10.98 -2.74
C MET A 273 5.08 -10.08 -1.71
N LEU A 274 4.35 -10.70 -0.77
CA LEU A 274 3.82 -10.07 0.42
C LEU A 274 4.39 -10.78 1.66
N LYS A 275 5.16 -10.06 2.48
CA LYS A 275 5.70 -10.60 3.73
C LYS A 275 5.64 -9.64 4.90
N TRP A 276 5.17 -10.12 6.07
CA TRP A 276 4.96 -9.30 7.27
C TRP A 276 4.10 -8.07 6.95
N VAL A 277 2.91 -8.37 6.43
CA VAL A 277 1.92 -7.38 6.00
C VAL A 277 0.70 -7.49 6.90
N SER A 278 0.21 -6.36 7.38
CA SER A 278 -1.02 -6.26 8.17
C SER A 278 -2.01 -5.38 7.42
N ILE A 279 -3.19 -5.91 7.11
CA ILE A 279 -4.28 -5.24 6.38
C ILE A 279 -5.43 -5.05 7.36
N ARG A 280 -5.87 -3.80 7.57
CA ARG A 280 -6.74 -3.47 8.70
C ARG A 280 -7.93 -2.65 8.28
N HIS A 281 -9.06 -2.88 8.92
CA HIS A 281 -10.27 -2.06 8.78
C HIS A 281 -10.74 -1.94 7.33
N GLY A 282 -10.44 -2.98 6.53
CA GLY A 282 -10.78 -3.07 5.12
C GLY A 282 -12.23 -3.50 4.92
N GLY A 283 -12.53 -3.91 3.70
CA GLY A 283 -13.83 -4.41 3.34
C GLY A 283 -14.71 -3.32 2.73
N ALA A 284 -15.44 -3.64 1.67
CA ALA A 284 -16.47 -2.73 1.16
C ALA A 284 -17.61 -3.49 0.50
N ASN A 285 -18.79 -3.46 1.15
CA ASN A 285 -19.99 -3.96 0.53
C ASN A 285 -20.48 -3.00 -0.59
N ILE A 286 -20.51 -3.47 -1.84
CA ILE A 286 -21.03 -2.71 -2.99
C ILE A 286 -22.44 -3.15 -3.38
N GLY A 287 -22.79 -4.40 -3.08
CA GLY A 287 -24.10 -5.02 -3.16
C GLY A 287 -23.93 -6.55 -3.10
N GLU A 288 -25.01 -7.28 -2.84
CA GLU A 288 -25.02 -8.75 -2.70
C GLU A 288 -24.20 -9.48 -3.79
N GLY A 289 -23.14 -10.20 -3.39
CA GLY A 289 -22.24 -10.95 -4.27
C GLY A 289 -21.40 -10.03 -5.17
N ASN A 290 -21.03 -8.88 -4.66
CA ASN A 290 -20.15 -7.90 -5.27
C ASN A 290 -19.52 -7.03 -4.18
N GLU A 291 -18.50 -7.55 -3.53
CA GLU A 291 -17.82 -6.90 -2.42
C GLU A 291 -16.29 -6.82 -2.63
N ILE A 292 -15.57 -6.20 -1.69
CA ILE A 292 -14.10 -6.16 -1.67
C ILE A 292 -13.67 -6.68 -0.30
N ASN A 293 -12.70 -7.60 -0.28
CA ASN A 293 -12.21 -8.27 0.92
C ASN A 293 -11.00 -7.58 1.55
N GLY A 294 -10.52 -8.11 2.67
CA GLY A 294 -9.27 -7.69 3.27
C GLY A 294 -8.11 -7.96 2.31
N LEU A 295 -7.94 -9.23 1.94
CA LEU A 295 -7.03 -9.66 0.88
C LEU A 295 -7.78 -10.51 -0.15
N THR A 296 -8.02 -9.94 -1.32
CA THR A 296 -8.61 -10.66 -2.46
C THR A 296 -7.52 -11.23 -3.36
N LEU A 297 -7.58 -12.53 -3.65
CA LEU A 297 -6.61 -13.26 -4.47
C LEU A 297 -7.30 -13.89 -5.69
N GLY A 298 -7.40 -13.13 -6.79
CA GLY A 298 -8.01 -13.60 -8.02
C GLY A 298 -6.99 -14.24 -8.97
N GLY A 299 -7.06 -15.56 -9.19
CA GLY A 299 -6.22 -16.25 -10.16
C GLY A 299 -4.72 -16.06 -9.93
N VAL A 300 -4.27 -16.01 -8.67
CA VAL A 300 -2.87 -15.78 -8.32
C VAL A 300 -2.06 -17.08 -8.45
N GLY A 301 -0.92 -17.01 -9.13
CA GLY A 301 -0.10 -18.19 -9.47
C GLY A 301 0.89 -18.64 -8.39
N SER A 302 1.43 -19.84 -8.59
CA SER A 302 2.22 -20.58 -7.59
C SER A 302 3.61 -19.99 -7.31
N LEU A 303 4.12 -19.12 -8.19
CA LEU A 303 5.39 -18.42 -8.01
C LEU A 303 5.25 -17.12 -7.21
N THR A 304 4.02 -16.70 -6.88
CA THR A 304 3.76 -15.60 -5.94
C THR A 304 4.05 -16.08 -4.50
N GLU A 305 4.75 -15.27 -3.71
CA GLU A 305 5.04 -15.61 -2.31
C GLU A 305 4.19 -14.76 -1.35
N ILE A 306 3.33 -15.40 -0.57
CA ILE A 306 2.52 -14.75 0.46
C ILE A 306 2.82 -15.42 1.81
N GLU A 307 3.47 -14.70 2.73
CA GLU A 307 3.90 -15.27 4.01
C GLU A 307 3.80 -14.25 5.17
N ASN A 308 3.27 -14.63 6.33
CA ASN A 308 3.10 -13.72 7.48
C ASN A 308 2.16 -12.56 7.13
N ILE A 309 0.89 -12.89 6.94
CA ILE A 309 -0.20 -11.94 6.65
C ILE A 309 -1.12 -11.84 7.85
N GLU A 310 -1.50 -10.62 8.20
CA GLU A 310 -2.54 -10.33 9.18
C GLU A 310 -3.66 -9.55 8.49
N VAL A 311 -4.90 -9.94 8.72
CA VAL A 311 -6.10 -9.18 8.36
C VAL A 311 -6.89 -8.90 9.64
N VAL A 312 -7.23 -7.64 9.91
CA VAL A 312 -7.95 -7.22 11.14
C VAL A 312 -9.19 -6.41 10.79
N GLY A 313 -10.35 -6.76 11.34
CA GLY A 313 -11.55 -5.93 11.24
C GLY A 313 -12.00 -5.70 9.80
N ASN A 314 -12.19 -6.74 9.00
CA ASN A 314 -12.69 -6.60 7.64
C ASN A 314 -14.23 -6.56 7.62
N GLU A 315 -14.85 -5.78 6.72
CA GLU A 315 -16.34 -5.72 6.59
C GLU A 315 -16.92 -6.98 5.96
N ASP A 316 -16.12 -7.57 5.09
CA ASP A 316 -16.37 -8.73 4.25
C ASP A 316 -15.27 -9.75 4.57
N ASP A 317 -14.84 -10.57 3.62
CA ASP A 317 -13.95 -11.65 3.99
C ASP A 317 -12.56 -11.23 4.44
N GLY A 318 -11.98 -12.01 5.36
CA GLY A 318 -10.60 -11.82 5.77
C GLY A 318 -9.63 -12.01 4.60
N ILE A 319 -9.59 -13.24 4.07
CA ILE A 319 -8.89 -13.56 2.82
C ILE A 319 -9.84 -14.38 1.96
N GLU A 320 -10.00 -13.96 0.70
CA GLU A 320 -10.79 -14.68 -0.27
C GLU A 320 -9.94 -15.07 -1.50
N TRP A 321 -10.04 -16.33 -1.91
CA TRP A 321 -9.40 -16.84 -3.11
C TRP A 321 -10.41 -17.11 -4.21
N PHE A 322 -10.25 -16.44 -5.35
CA PHE A 322 -10.98 -16.76 -6.57
C PHE A 322 -10.07 -17.55 -7.53
N GLY A 323 -10.09 -18.87 -7.40
CA GLY A 323 -9.23 -19.76 -8.18
C GLY A 323 -7.72 -19.58 -7.94
N GLY A 324 -6.89 -19.98 -8.91
CA GLY A 324 -5.44 -19.89 -8.83
C GLY A 324 -4.75 -21.04 -8.08
N SER A 325 -3.46 -20.86 -7.80
CA SER A 325 -2.54 -21.89 -7.30
C SER A 325 -1.53 -21.37 -6.28
N VAL A 326 -1.67 -20.12 -5.84
CA VAL A 326 -0.79 -19.49 -4.84
C VAL A 326 -0.81 -20.23 -3.52
N ASN A 327 0.35 -20.36 -2.88
CA ASN A 327 0.44 -20.87 -1.52
C ASN A 327 0.55 -19.69 -0.54
N VAL A 328 -0.10 -19.83 0.60
CA VAL A 328 -0.03 -18.88 1.72
C VAL A 328 0.51 -19.59 2.94
N LYS A 329 1.41 -18.94 3.66
CA LYS A 329 1.98 -19.48 4.90
C LYS A 329 1.90 -18.45 6.02
N ASN A 330 1.51 -18.86 7.22
CA ASN A 330 1.34 -17.96 8.36
C ASN A 330 0.35 -16.83 8.04
N ALA A 331 -0.95 -17.11 8.13
CA ALA A 331 -2.00 -16.10 8.01
C ALA A 331 -2.77 -15.97 9.33
N ILE A 332 -3.13 -14.76 9.72
CA ILE A 332 -4.04 -14.52 10.82
C ILE A 332 -5.17 -13.59 10.40
N ILE A 333 -6.40 -14.00 10.68
CA ILE A 333 -7.61 -13.21 10.48
C ILE A 333 -8.18 -12.93 11.86
N TRP A 334 -8.32 -11.66 12.21
CA TRP A 334 -8.85 -11.23 13.49
C TRP A 334 -10.05 -10.32 13.29
N SER A 335 -11.22 -10.78 13.74
CA SER A 335 -12.48 -10.05 13.64
C SER A 335 -12.88 -9.66 12.20
N GLY A 336 -12.67 -10.54 11.23
CA GLY A 336 -13.36 -10.42 9.93
C GLY A 336 -14.87 -10.54 10.14
N ALA A 337 -15.66 -9.67 9.51
CA ALA A 337 -17.10 -9.89 9.33
C ALA A 337 -17.32 -10.76 8.09
N ASP A 338 -18.56 -11.18 7.85
CA ASP A 338 -18.89 -12.23 6.88
C ASP A 338 -17.95 -13.43 7.07
N ASP A 339 -17.13 -13.83 6.10
CA ASP A 339 -16.33 -15.03 6.25
C ASP A 339 -14.85 -14.77 6.55
N ALA A 340 -14.27 -15.55 7.47
CA ALA A 340 -12.89 -15.31 7.84
C ALA A 340 -11.93 -15.73 6.70
N LEU A 341 -12.15 -16.91 6.15
CA LEU A 341 -11.41 -17.48 5.04
C LEU A 341 -12.42 -18.06 4.05
N ASP A 342 -12.48 -17.50 2.84
CA ASP A 342 -13.35 -17.96 1.77
C ASP A 342 -12.56 -18.43 0.55
N THR A 343 -12.97 -19.53 -0.07
CA THR A 343 -12.36 -20.03 -1.30
C THR A 343 -13.44 -20.35 -2.33
N ASP A 344 -13.30 -19.76 -3.52
CA ASP A 344 -14.17 -20.03 -4.65
C ASP A 344 -13.35 -20.45 -5.91
N GLN A 345 -14.06 -20.96 -6.91
CA GLN A 345 -13.58 -21.19 -8.27
C GLN A 345 -12.33 -22.07 -8.33
N ALA A 346 -12.28 -23.01 -7.40
CA ALA A 346 -11.32 -24.10 -7.37
C ALA A 346 -9.85 -23.64 -7.23
N TRP A 347 -9.59 -22.74 -6.29
CA TRP A 347 -8.22 -22.53 -5.80
C TRP A 347 -7.55 -23.88 -5.44
N SER A 348 -6.28 -24.00 -5.79
CA SER A 348 -5.53 -25.27 -5.75
C SER A 348 -4.21 -25.19 -4.98
N GLY A 349 -4.03 -24.13 -4.19
CA GLY A 349 -2.85 -23.92 -3.36
C GLY A 349 -2.95 -24.56 -1.98
N THR A 350 -2.04 -24.15 -1.10
CA THR A 350 -2.02 -24.53 0.31
C THR A 350 -2.00 -23.28 1.19
N LEU A 351 -2.84 -23.26 2.22
CA LEU A 351 -2.71 -22.40 3.39
C LEU A 351 -2.13 -23.24 4.54
N ASP A 352 -0.90 -22.92 4.96
CA ASP A 352 -0.20 -23.62 6.04
C ASP A 352 0.09 -22.68 7.22
N ASN A 353 -0.27 -23.13 8.42
CA ASN A 353 -0.19 -22.37 9.67
C ASN A 353 -1.08 -21.13 9.64
N PHE A 354 -2.29 -21.23 10.20
CA PHE A 354 -3.24 -20.12 10.18
C PHE A 354 -4.03 -19.98 11.47
N ILE A 355 -4.37 -18.74 11.81
CA ILE A 355 -5.20 -18.43 12.98
C ILE A 355 -6.42 -17.64 12.52
N VAL A 356 -7.59 -18.05 12.97
CA VAL A 356 -8.82 -17.24 12.89
C VAL A 356 -9.28 -16.94 14.30
N VAL A 357 -9.51 -15.66 14.59
CA VAL A 357 -10.18 -15.20 15.81
C VAL A 357 -11.44 -14.47 15.37
N CYS A 358 -12.58 -15.16 15.41
CA CYS A 358 -13.86 -14.65 14.97
C CYS A 358 -14.27 -13.41 15.78
N GLY A 359 -14.80 -12.43 15.06
CA GLY A 359 -15.43 -11.24 15.63
C GLY A 359 -16.91 -11.47 15.91
N PRO A 360 -17.62 -10.44 16.42
CA PRO A 360 -19.05 -10.52 16.69
C PRO A 360 -19.92 -10.67 15.44
N ASN A 361 -19.38 -10.40 14.25
CA ASN A 361 -20.08 -10.43 12.97
C ASN A 361 -19.46 -11.44 11.98
N THR A 362 -18.54 -12.31 12.42
CA THR A 362 -18.08 -13.41 11.57
C THR A 362 -19.23 -14.40 11.42
N ASP A 363 -19.60 -14.68 10.18
CA ASP A 363 -20.55 -15.71 9.80
C ASP A 363 -19.85 -17.08 9.80
N HIS A 364 -19.03 -17.40 8.81
CA HIS A 364 -18.27 -18.65 8.76
C HIS A 364 -16.79 -18.40 9.03
N ALA A 365 -16.20 -19.19 9.93
CA ALA A 365 -14.75 -19.19 10.08
C ALA A 365 -14.03 -19.76 8.84
N LEU A 366 -14.73 -20.62 8.09
CA LEU A 366 -14.29 -21.19 6.82
C LEU A 366 -15.52 -21.26 5.90
N GLU A 367 -15.54 -20.50 4.82
CA GLU A 367 -16.47 -20.72 3.71
C GLU A 367 -15.71 -21.36 2.55
N ILE A 368 -16.22 -22.46 2.02
CA ILE A 368 -15.49 -23.28 1.05
C ILE A 368 -16.40 -23.67 -0.11
N ASP A 369 -16.15 -23.02 -1.24
CA ASP A 369 -16.91 -23.20 -2.46
C ASP A 369 -16.21 -24.12 -3.47
N GLY A 370 -17.06 -24.72 -4.31
CA GLY A 370 -16.64 -25.61 -5.36
C GLY A 370 -16.26 -24.89 -6.65
N PRO A 371 -15.96 -25.64 -7.71
CA PRO A 371 -15.76 -25.07 -9.03
C PRO A 371 -17.07 -24.62 -9.68
N GLU A 372 -17.13 -23.40 -10.21
CA GLU A 372 -18.26 -22.95 -11.05
C GLU A 372 -18.17 -23.43 -12.50
N GLY A 373 -16.94 -23.63 -12.98
CA GLY A 373 -16.61 -24.12 -14.31
C GLY A 373 -16.27 -25.62 -14.35
N SER A 374 -15.60 -26.04 -15.43
CA SER A 374 -15.18 -27.44 -15.60
C SER A 374 -13.81 -27.77 -15.00
N LEU A 375 -13.03 -26.75 -14.63
CA LEU A 375 -11.73 -26.96 -14.02
C LEU A 375 -11.94 -27.49 -12.60
N ASN A 376 -11.27 -28.58 -12.24
CA ASN A 376 -11.31 -29.08 -10.87
C ASN A 376 -9.98 -28.80 -10.20
N GLY A 377 -10.01 -27.92 -9.21
CA GLY A 377 -8.98 -27.71 -8.20
C GLY A 377 -9.36 -28.37 -6.88
N ALA A 378 -8.41 -28.45 -5.97
CA ALA A 378 -8.62 -28.85 -4.58
C ALA A 378 -7.43 -28.28 -3.80
N HIS A 379 -7.71 -27.44 -2.81
CA HIS A 379 -6.68 -26.81 -2.00
C HIS A 379 -6.40 -27.60 -0.71
N THR A 380 -5.44 -27.14 0.07
CA THR A 380 -5.13 -27.69 1.40
C THR A 380 -5.12 -26.58 2.44
N LEU A 381 -5.90 -26.72 3.50
CA LEU A 381 -5.77 -25.93 4.73
C LEU A 381 -5.18 -26.83 5.82
N ARG A 382 -4.07 -26.40 6.43
CA ARG A 382 -3.46 -27.18 7.51
C ARG A 382 -2.83 -26.37 8.62
N ASN A 383 -2.72 -27.02 9.78
CA ASN A 383 -2.12 -26.45 11.00
C ASN A 383 -2.85 -25.17 11.43
N GLY A 384 -4.18 -25.26 11.56
CA GLY A 384 -5.06 -24.12 11.82
C GLY A 384 -5.53 -24.05 13.27
N THR A 385 -5.61 -22.88 13.87
CA THR A 385 -6.34 -22.65 15.13
C THR A 385 -7.46 -21.65 14.89
N ILE A 386 -8.70 -22.03 15.17
CA ILE A 386 -9.89 -21.22 14.94
C ILE A 386 -10.62 -21.02 16.26
N ILE A 387 -10.75 -19.76 16.67
CA ILE A 387 -11.51 -19.34 17.85
C ILE A 387 -12.80 -18.68 17.39
N GLY A 388 -13.92 -19.31 17.69
CA GLY A 388 -15.26 -18.86 17.35
C GLY A 388 -15.76 -17.70 18.19
N SER A 389 -16.95 -17.23 17.81
CA SER A 389 -17.79 -16.28 18.55
C SER A 389 -19.22 -16.82 18.59
N ASP A 390 -20.12 -16.17 19.35
CA ASP A 390 -21.53 -16.57 19.44
C ASP A 390 -22.27 -16.51 18.08
N ALA A 391 -21.75 -15.74 17.11
CA ALA A 391 -22.34 -15.59 15.79
C ALA A 391 -21.78 -16.58 14.76
N ALA A 392 -20.61 -17.16 15.04
CA ALA A 392 -19.83 -17.85 14.02
C ALA A 392 -20.13 -19.35 13.90
N GLU A 393 -19.97 -19.87 12.69
CA GLU A 393 -19.87 -21.28 12.37
C GLU A 393 -18.41 -21.70 12.19
N LEU A 394 -18.11 -22.98 12.46
CA LEU A 394 -16.77 -23.53 12.22
C LEU A 394 -16.45 -23.52 10.72
N GLY A 395 -17.47 -23.70 9.89
CA GLY A 395 -17.41 -23.47 8.46
C GLY A 395 -18.55 -24.09 7.68
N ASP A 396 -18.87 -23.50 6.54
CA ASP A 396 -19.79 -24.07 5.56
C ASP A 396 -19.05 -24.48 4.28
N PHE A 397 -19.37 -25.66 3.78
CA PHE A 397 -18.73 -26.26 2.62
C PHE A 397 -19.79 -26.52 1.56
N ARG A 398 -19.89 -25.64 0.58
CA ARG A 398 -21.00 -25.57 -0.37
C ARG A 398 -20.52 -25.77 -1.82
N ASP A 399 -21.49 -25.84 -2.73
CA ASP A 399 -21.29 -25.87 -4.19
C ASP A 399 -20.29 -26.88 -4.78
N GLY A 400 -20.04 -27.97 -4.06
CA GLY A 400 -19.10 -28.99 -4.48
C GLY A 400 -17.68 -28.71 -4.02
N ALA A 401 -17.52 -28.18 -2.81
CA ALA A 401 -16.28 -28.02 -2.07
C ALA A 401 -15.31 -29.20 -2.25
N ARG A 402 -14.01 -28.87 -2.37
CA ARG A 402 -12.92 -29.81 -2.69
C ARG A 402 -11.68 -29.41 -1.91
N GLY A 403 -10.99 -30.37 -1.30
CA GLY A 403 -9.75 -30.05 -0.60
C GLY A 403 -9.38 -31.03 0.49
N THR A 404 -8.31 -30.69 1.19
CA THR A 404 -7.84 -31.40 2.39
C THR A 404 -7.71 -30.41 3.55
N PHE A 405 -8.37 -30.73 4.66
CA PHE A 405 -8.41 -29.93 5.87
C PHE A 405 -7.82 -30.76 7.00
N GLU A 406 -6.62 -30.39 7.46
CA GLU A 406 -5.86 -31.24 8.39
C GLU A 406 -5.20 -30.50 9.55
N ASN A 407 -5.16 -31.13 10.72
CA ASN A 407 -4.53 -30.58 11.93
C ASN A 407 -5.14 -29.21 12.33
N ILE A 408 -6.46 -29.11 12.34
CA ILE A 408 -7.18 -27.88 12.71
C ILE A 408 -7.81 -28.04 14.09
N TYR A 409 -7.55 -27.07 14.95
CA TYR A 409 -8.15 -26.96 16.28
C TYR A 409 -9.21 -25.86 16.31
N PHE A 410 -10.39 -26.19 16.84
CA PHE A 410 -11.52 -25.29 17.02
C PHE A 410 -11.84 -25.07 18.51
N ALA A 411 -12.16 -23.85 18.91
CA ALA A 411 -12.67 -23.57 20.25
C ALA A 411 -13.57 -22.33 20.25
N GLY A 412 -14.34 -22.10 21.32
CA GLY A 412 -15.11 -20.86 21.49
C GLY A 412 -16.40 -20.76 20.68
N PHE A 413 -16.85 -21.86 20.06
CA PHE A 413 -18.11 -21.89 19.31
C PHE A 413 -19.31 -22.23 20.19
N PRO A 414 -20.50 -21.67 19.87
CA PRO A 414 -21.73 -21.98 20.58
C PRO A 414 -22.22 -23.41 20.29
N ASN A 415 -23.23 -23.84 21.04
CA ASN A 415 -23.90 -25.11 20.76
C ASN A 415 -25.01 -24.90 19.71
N PRO A 416 -24.93 -25.50 18.51
CA PRO A 416 -25.93 -25.30 17.45
C PRO A 416 -27.29 -25.91 17.79
N ALA A 417 -27.39 -26.72 18.85
CA ALA A 417 -28.66 -27.25 19.35
C ALA A 417 -29.39 -26.32 20.32
N ASP A 418 -28.75 -25.25 20.80
CA ASP A 418 -29.42 -24.25 21.64
C ASP A 418 -30.27 -23.33 20.76
N GLU A 419 -31.55 -23.13 21.13
CA GLU A 419 -32.50 -22.36 20.31
C GLU A 419 -32.05 -20.89 20.11
N ASP A 420 -31.27 -20.34 21.03
CA ASP A 420 -30.77 -18.97 21.00
C ASP A 420 -29.58 -18.78 20.04
N THR A 421 -28.99 -19.86 19.52
CA THR A 421 -27.84 -19.79 18.61
C THR A 421 -28.26 -19.86 17.14
N GLU A 422 -29.55 -20.05 16.87
CA GLU A 422 -30.10 -20.14 15.51
C GLU A 422 -29.42 -21.21 14.62
N GLY A 423 -28.70 -22.16 15.23
CA GLY A 423 -27.95 -23.20 14.53
C GLY A 423 -26.45 -22.93 14.39
N ARG A 424 -25.95 -21.77 14.84
CA ARG A 424 -24.53 -21.39 14.78
C ARG A 424 -23.62 -22.31 15.57
N GLY A 425 -22.34 -22.31 15.20
CA GLY A 425 -21.29 -23.08 15.86
C GLY A 425 -21.12 -24.49 15.31
N ASP A 426 -21.51 -24.74 14.06
CA ASP A 426 -21.34 -26.05 13.42
C ASP A 426 -20.39 -26.02 12.21
N LEU A 427 -20.05 -27.22 11.72
CA LEU A 427 -19.37 -27.45 10.45
C LEU A 427 -20.32 -28.23 9.55
N SER A 428 -20.78 -27.60 8.47
CA SER A 428 -21.74 -28.16 7.51
C SER A 428 -21.11 -28.51 6.17
N LEU A 429 -21.70 -29.50 5.52
CA LEU A 429 -21.58 -29.70 4.08
C LEU A 429 -22.94 -29.35 3.51
N SER A 430 -23.18 -28.07 3.21
CA SER A 430 -24.47 -27.61 2.74
C SER A 430 -24.74 -28.07 1.31
N GLY A 431 -26.01 -28.29 1.01
CA GLY A 431 -26.46 -28.78 -0.30
C GLY A 431 -26.88 -27.62 -1.19
N GLU A 432 -26.77 -27.80 -2.50
CA GLU A 432 -27.24 -26.78 -3.44
C GLU A 432 -28.76 -26.62 -3.34
N VAL A 433 -29.21 -25.38 -3.44
CA VAL A 433 -30.64 -25.02 -3.52
C VAL A 433 -30.96 -24.35 -4.86
N ASP A 434 -32.20 -24.46 -5.34
CA ASP A 434 -32.69 -23.66 -6.46
C ASP A 434 -33.02 -22.22 -6.04
N GLU A 435 -33.41 -21.37 -7.00
CA GLU A 435 -33.81 -19.96 -6.76
C GLU A 435 -34.97 -19.81 -5.76
N ASP A 436 -35.73 -20.88 -5.51
CA ASP A 436 -36.84 -20.91 -4.55
C ASP A 436 -36.40 -21.51 -3.18
N GLY A 437 -35.12 -21.83 -3.00
CA GLY A 437 -34.55 -22.41 -1.79
C GLY A 437 -34.81 -23.92 -1.62
N ASN A 438 -35.26 -24.63 -2.65
CA ASN A 438 -35.48 -26.07 -2.56
C ASN A 438 -34.15 -26.83 -2.78
N PRO A 439 -33.84 -27.86 -1.97
CA PRO A 439 -32.65 -28.67 -2.18
C PRO A 439 -32.67 -29.37 -3.55
N ILE A 440 -31.60 -29.18 -4.34
CA ILE A 440 -31.42 -29.79 -5.66
C ILE A 440 -30.24 -30.76 -5.74
N GLY A 441 -29.42 -30.83 -4.70
CA GLY A 441 -28.26 -31.72 -4.63
C GLY A 441 -27.46 -31.50 -3.35
N ASN A 442 -26.35 -32.22 -3.23
CA ASN A 442 -25.27 -31.85 -2.33
C ASN A 442 -23.94 -32.39 -2.87
N LYS A 443 -23.31 -31.65 -3.80
CA LYS A 443 -22.03 -32.08 -4.38
C LYS A 443 -20.90 -32.10 -3.36
N SER A 444 -20.94 -31.25 -2.33
CA SER A 444 -19.93 -31.22 -1.26
C SER A 444 -19.94 -32.55 -0.47
N LEU A 445 -21.13 -33.04 -0.12
CA LEU A 445 -21.32 -34.35 0.49
C LEU A 445 -20.92 -35.51 -0.43
N ASP A 446 -21.22 -35.40 -1.72
CA ASP A 446 -20.77 -36.38 -2.72
C ASP A 446 -19.23 -36.39 -2.81
N ASN A 447 -18.58 -35.23 -2.83
CA ASN A 447 -17.13 -35.12 -2.83
C ASN A 447 -16.51 -35.69 -1.56
N PHE A 448 -17.12 -35.45 -0.40
CA PHE A 448 -16.69 -36.05 0.87
C PHE A 448 -16.79 -37.58 0.82
N THR A 449 -17.95 -38.11 0.39
CA THR A 449 -18.19 -39.56 0.28
C THR A 449 -17.22 -40.25 -0.69
N ASN A 450 -16.78 -39.52 -1.74
CA ASN A 450 -15.84 -40.02 -2.75
C ASN A 450 -14.36 -39.73 -2.43
N GLY A 451 -14.04 -39.12 -1.30
CA GLY A 451 -12.67 -38.81 -0.89
C GLY A 451 -11.99 -37.68 -1.69
N ILE A 452 -12.79 -36.79 -2.29
CA ILE A 452 -12.31 -35.56 -2.95
C ILE A 452 -12.20 -34.42 -1.93
N LEU A 453 -13.18 -34.31 -1.03
CA LEU A 453 -13.14 -33.45 0.14
C LEU A 453 -12.74 -34.31 1.34
N ASN A 454 -11.69 -33.92 2.05
CA ASN A 454 -11.08 -34.74 3.09
C ASN A 454 -10.84 -33.94 4.37
N PHE A 455 -11.22 -34.52 5.50
CA PHE A 455 -10.92 -34.00 6.83
C PHE A 455 -10.00 -34.99 7.56
N SER A 456 -9.03 -34.48 8.30
CA SER A 456 -8.23 -35.35 9.16
C SER A 456 -7.66 -34.62 10.36
N ASN A 457 -7.61 -35.32 11.49
CA ASN A 457 -6.99 -34.81 12.72
C ASN A 457 -7.56 -33.44 13.15
N LEU A 458 -8.90 -33.34 13.16
CA LEU A 458 -9.58 -32.18 13.70
C LEU A 458 -9.72 -32.35 15.23
N GLU A 459 -9.49 -31.27 15.97
CA GLU A 459 -9.75 -31.23 17.40
C GLU A 459 -10.69 -30.07 17.73
N VAL A 460 -11.56 -30.25 18.71
CA VAL A 460 -12.45 -29.19 19.17
C VAL A 460 -12.56 -29.15 20.69
N THR A 461 -12.63 -27.96 21.26
CA THR A 461 -13.14 -27.77 22.62
C THR A 461 -14.62 -27.42 22.55
N LEU A 462 -15.47 -28.35 22.99
CA LEU A 462 -16.91 -28.24 22.89
C LEU A 462 -17.51 -27.34 23.99
N ALA A 463 -18.59 -26.63 23.64
CA ALA A 463 -19.47 -26.02 24.63
C ALA A 463 -20.11 -27.11 25.53
N PRO A 464 -20.41 -26.82 26.80
CA PRO A 464 -21.00 -27.80 27.71
C PRO A 464 -22.31 -28.39 27.18
N GLY A 465 -22.41 -29.72 27.16
CA GLY A 465 -23.62 -30.43 26.72
C GLY A 465 -23.71 -30.70 25.22
N THR A 466 -22.74 -30.21 24.45
CA THR A 466 -22.62 -30.44 23.02
C THR A 466 -22.04 -31.83 22.71
N MET A 467 -22.46 -32.42 21.59
CA MET A 467 -21.86 -33.65 21.05
C MET A 467 -21.08 -33.34 19.77
N LEU A 468 -19.99 -34.06 19.52
CA LEU A 468 -19.22 -33.93 18.26
C LEU A 468 -20.10 -34.03 17.00
N SER A 469 -21.06 -34.96 16.98
CA SER A 469 -21.96 -35.16 15.83
C SER A 469 -22.99 -34.04 15.63
N THR A 470 -23.15 -33.15 16.61
CA THR A 470 -24.01 -31.97 16.55
C THR A 470 -23.27 -30.78 15.95
N ILE A 471 -21.96 -30.71 16.16
CA ILE A 471 -21.05 -29.70 15.58
C ILE A 471 -20.62 -30.12 14.18
N PHE A 472 -20.04 -31.32 14.03
CA PHE A 472 -19.54 -31.83 12.77
C PHE A 472 -20.62 -32.65 12.06
N LYS A 473 -21.41 -31.97 11.21
CA LYS A 473 -22.57 -32.55 10.51
C LYS A 473 -22.14 -33.53 9.41
N SER A 474 -23.10 -34.18 8.76
CA SER A 474 -22.87 -35.01 7.56
C SER A 474 -21.83 -36.14 7.70
N GLY A 475 -21.58 -36.60 8.93
CA GLY A 475 -20.62 -37.67 9.21
C GLY A 475 -19.17 -37.20 9.40
N THR A 476 -18.88 -35.91 9.29
CA THR A 476 -17.50 -35.38 9.41
C THR A 476 -16.93 -35.54 10.82
N HIS A 477 -17.79 -35.69 11.85
CA HIS A 477 -17.38 -35.95 13.24
C HIS A 477 -16.44 -37.16 13.43
N VAL A 478 -16.42 -38.12 12.51
CA VAL A 478 -15.50 -39.27 12.58
C VAL A 478 -14.02 -38.88 12.36
N HIS A 479 -13.78 -37.68 11.84
CA HIS A 479 -12.46 -37.10 11.61
C HIS A 479 -12.05 -36.12 12.73
N ALA A 480 -12.92 -35.93 13.72
CA ALA A 480 -12.73 -35.00 14.82
C ALA A 480 -12.67 -35.70 16.18
N SER A 481 -12.02 -35.04 17.14
CA SER A 481 -12.01 -35.45 18.55
C SER A 481 -12.19 -34.25 19.48
N GLU A 482 -12.80 -34.50 20.64
CA GLU A 482 -12.94 -33.49 21.69
C GLU A 482 -11.67 -33.44 22.54
N VAL A 483 -11.18 -32.23 22.80
CA VAL A 483 -10.07 -31.95 23.70
C VAL A 483 -10.44 -30.80 24.64
N ALA A 484 -9.94 -30.83 25.87
CA ALA A 484 -10.12 -29.70 26.77
C ALA A 484 -9.33 -28.47 26.25
N LEU A 485 -9.78 -27.28 26.64
CA LEU A 485 -9.10 -26.03 26.29
C LEU A 485 -7.60 -26.10 26.66
N HIS A 486 -6.74 -25.74 25.71
CA HIS A 486 -5.27 -25.81 25.80
C HIS A 486 -4.65 -27.23 25.85
N GLU A 487 -5.46 -28.29 25.78
CA GLU A 487 -4.98 -29.67 25.66
C GLU A 487 -4.86 -30.14 24.21
N ASN A 488 -5.17 -29.27 23.24
CA ASN A 488 -5.04 -29.55 21.80
C ASN A 488 -3.62 -30.00 21.41
N THR A 489 -3.53 -31.02 20.57
CA THR A 489 -2.28 -31.55 20.00
C THR A 489 -2.06 -31.11 18.56
N VAL A 490 -3.07 -30.52 17.93
CA VAL A 490 -3.02 -29.87 16.63
C VAL A 490 -3.28 -28.37 16.77
N GLY A 491 -3.11 -27.63 15.68
CA GLY A 491 -3.33 -26.20 15.64
C GLY A 491 -2.16 -25.44 15.03
N ALA A 492 -2.31 -24.12 14.98
CA ALA A 492 -1.29 -23.20 14.53
C ALA A 492 -0.11 -23.08 15.51
N ASP A 493 1.08 -22.87 14.95
CA ASP A 493 2.23 -22.32 15.65
C ASP A 493 2.09 -20.79 15.73
N LYS A 494 1.58 -20.30 16.86
CA LYS A 494 1.34 -18.87 17.05
C LYS A 494 2.63 -18.02 17.11
N THR A 495 3.79 -18.64 17.34
CA THR A 495 5.07 -17.92 17.44
C THR A 495 5.46 -17.24 16.12
N ALA A 496 4.90 -17.70 14.99
CA ALA A 496 5.05 -17.05 13.69
C ALA A 496 4.47 -15.62 13.64
N PHE A 497 3.53 -15.29 14.53
CA PHE A 497 2.83 -14.00 14.57
C PHE A 497 3.37 -13.05 15.66
N GLU A 498 4.21 -13.55 16.57
CA GLU A 498 4.68 -12.79 17.72
C GLU A 498 5.52 -11.56 17.31
N GLY A 499 5.21 -10.43 17.94
CA GLY A 499 6.01 -9.21 17.86
C GLY A 499 5.82 -8.35 16.62
N TRP A 500 5.02 -8.78 15.63
CA TRP A 500 4.77 -8.02 14.40
C TRP A 500 3.29 -7.86 14.07
N SER A 501 2.45 -8.83 14.43
CA SER A 501 1.01 -8.74 14.23
C SER A 501 0.38 -7.92 15.36
N TRP A 502 -0.64 -7.14 15.03
CA TRP A 502 -1.42 -6.40 16.03
C TRP A 502 -2.12 -7.36 16.99
N ALA A 503 -2.68 -8.46 16.48
CA ALA A 503 -3.33 -9.47 17.30
C ALA A 503 -2.40 -10.03 18.39
N ALA A 504 -1.13 -10.30 18.06
CA ALA A 504 -0.18 -10.78 19.06
C ALA A 504 0.24 -9.67 20.04
N VAL A 505 0.57 -8.47 19.53
CA VAL A 505 1.07 -7.37 20.37
C VAL A 505 0.03 -6.85 21.37
N SER A 506 -1.25 -6.89 21.00
CA SER A 506 -2.37 -6.45 21.84
C SER A 506 -2.91 -7.55 22.78
N GLY A 507 -2.34 -8.76 22.72
CA GLY A 507 -2.76 -9.91 23.54
C GLY A 507 -3.98 -10.67 23.01
N GLY A 508 -4.44 -10.40 21.78
CA GLY A 508 -5.52 -11.13 21.12
C GLY A 508 -5.25 -12.62 20.89
N LEU A 509 -3.99 -13.07 21.07
CA LEU A 509 -3.56 -14.47 20.93
C LEU A 509 -3.08 -15.10 22.24
N ASP A 510 -3.26 -14.41 23.38
CA ASP A 510 -2.74 -14.87 24.66
C ASP A 510 -3.40 -16.17 25.13
N ASP A 511 -4.69 -16.33 24.83
CA ASP A 511 -5.50 -17.52 25.17
C ASP A 511 -5.25 -18.71 24.23
N LEU A 512 -4.40 -18.56 23.20
CA LEU A 512 -4.00 -19.67 22.34
C LEU A 512 -2.84 -20.46 22.98
N LYS A 513 -2.69 -21.73 22.60
CA LYS A 513 -1.62 -22.59 23.08
C LYS A 513 -0.23 -22.19 22.56
#